data_AF-A0A7Y5F420-F1
#
_entry.id   AF-A0A7Y5F420-F1
#
_cell.length_a   1.000
_cell.length_b   1.000
_cell.length_c   1.000
_cell.angle_alpha   90.00
_cell.angle_beta   90.00
_cell.angle_gamma   90.00
#
_symmetry.space_group_name_H-M   'P 1'
#
loop_
_entity.id
_entity.type
_entity.pdbx_description
1 polymer ?
#
loop_
_entity_poly.entity_id
_entity_poly.type
_entity_poly.pdbx_seq_one_letter_code
_entity_poly.pdbx_strand_id
1 'polypeptide(L)'
;MWHTYLNATTLEQALQALSAHGSRARLVAGATDLILEIERGARKNLDTLIDITRLPGLNEIRLTDDMIHLGPLVTHNDCAASPLLRQYGLPLALAAWQVGAPQIRNRSTVAGNIITASPANDTITPLMALDAQITLQSTRGTRTVPFAEFYAGFRRTVMDPDEMLVDIAFPALQPNQRGTFVKLGLRRAQAISVVHVAMVLTFAAPLPAGEQGLGHEVVNASITLGAVTPVIVHAPEAEAALKGKPLTLATIEQAAHLAQHAAKPIDDVRGSAAYRLEMVRVCTLRGLRAIMQGQEQGHLPDTPILLRTPAQPTSGDVTSGDVPSPEVIRARVNGQWVETTNGHDKTLLRWLREDVGLIGTKEGCAEGECGACTVFLDGAAVMSCLVPAPRAHGAEIITIEGLSHDGHLHPVQTEFIASGAVQCGYCTPGFVMSAAKLLEECPHPTPDELRQAITGNLCRCTGYYKILEAMAHAAK
;
A
#
# COMPACT_ATOMS: atom_id res chain seq x y z
N MET A 1 7.58 -14.90 17.45
CA MET A 1 8.39 -14.53 16.29
C MET A 1 8.75 -15.78 15.50
N TRP A 2 9.24 -15.62 14.27
CA TRP A 2 9.75 -16.73 13.46
C TRP A 2 11.12 -17.19 13.98
N HIS A 3 11.58 -18.40 13.60
CA HIS A 3 12.93 -18.87 13.93
C HIS A 3 13.85 -18.92 12.70
N THR A 4 13.29 -19.15 11.51
CA THR A 4 14.05 -19.21 10.26
C THR A 4 13.68 -18.06 9.34
N TYR A 5 14.68 -17.41 8.74
CA TYR A 5 14.50 -16.39 7.71
C TYR A 5 15.33 -16.75 6.48
N LEU A 6 14.68 -16.86 5.31
CA LEU A 6 15.31 -17.23 4.05
C LEU A 6 15.24 -16.04 3.09
N ASN A 7 16.39 -15.60 2.57
CA ASN A 7 16.44 -14.59 1.52
C ASN A 7 16.48 -15.28 0.15
N ALA A 8 15.33 -15.33 -0.54
CA ALA A 8 15.29 -15.90 -1.88
C ALA A 8 15.87 -14.89 -2.90
N THR A 9 16.79 -15.37 -3.75
CA THR A 9 17.38 -14.56 -4.84
C THR A 9 16.82 -14.95 -6.21
N THR A 10 16.09 -16.08 -6.27
CA THR A 10 15.36 -16.52 -7.46
C THR A 10 13.94 -16.98 -7.10
N LEU A 11 13.01 -16.90 -8.06
CA LEU A 11 11.65 -17.40 -7.90
C LEU A 11 11.64 -18.91 -7.57
N GLU A 12 12.51 -19.68 -8.23
CA GLU A 12 12.61 -21.13 -8.00
C GLU A 12 12.98 -21.44 -6.54
N GLN A 13 13.95 -20.74 -5.96
CA GLN A 13 14.30 -20.91 -4.54
C GLN A 13 13.11 -20.61 -3.61
N ALA A 14 12.34 -19.55 -3.90
CA ALA A 14 11.16 -19.21 -3.10
C ALA A 14 10.10 -20.32 -3.15
N LEU A 15 9.84 -20.87 -4.35
CA LEU A 15 8.88 -21.96 -4.55
C LEU A 15 9.34 -23.27 -3.90
N GLN A 16 10.63 -23.61 -4.04
CA GLN A 16 11.22 -24.79 -3.38
C GLN A 16 11.13 -24.69 -1.86
N ALA A 17 11.44 -23.51 -1.29
CA ALA A 17 11.34 -23.27 0.15
C ALA A 17 9.87 -23.35 0.64
N LEU A 18 8.92 -22.80 -0.12
CA LEU A 18 7.49 -22.95 0.18
C LEU A 18 7.05 -24.42 0.16
N SER A 19 7.48 -25.18 -0.84
CA SER A 19 7.16 -26.60 -0.98
C SER A 19 7.75 -27.44 0.17
N ALA A 20 9.00 -27.15 0.56
CA ALA A 20 9.71 -27.88 1.61
C ALA A 20 9.14 -27.62 3.02
N HIS A 21 8.75 -26.37 3.31
CA HIS A 21 8.27 -25.98 4.64
C HIS A 21 6.73 -26.00 4.76
N GLY A 22 6.01 -25.98 3.63
CA GLY A 22 4.57 -26.02 3.54
C GLY A 22 3.89 -24.96 4.42
N SER A 23 2.87 -25.37 5.17
CA SER A 23 2.09 -24.46 6.02
C SER A 23 2.88 -23.79 7.16
N ARG A 24 4.11 -24.24 7.44
CA ARG A 24 5.03 -23.63 8.44
C ARG A 24 5.86 -22.47 7.88
N ALA A 25 5.85 -22.25 6.57
CA ALA A 25 6.49 -21.09 5.94
C ALA A 25 5.47 -20.08 5.44
N ARG A 26 5.89 -18.80 5.37
CA ARG A 26 5.18 -17.76 4.62
C ARG A 26 6.15 -16.90 3.85
N LEU A 27 5.75 -16.50 2.65
CA LEU A 27 6.42 -15.45 1.93
C LEU A 27 6.31 -14.14 2.69
N VAL A 28 7.38 -13.35 2.67
CA VAL A 28 7.39 -11.98 3.17
C VAL A 28 7.80 -11.03 2.04
N ALA A 29 6.89 -10.14 1.70
CA ALA A 29 7.14 -8.98 0.85
C ALA A 29 7.25 -7.74 1.76
N GLY A 30 6.23 -6.87 1.75
CA GLY A 30 6.16 -5.69 2.62
C GLY A 30 6.11 -5.96 4.12
N ALA A 31 5.58 -7.12 4.51
CA ALA A 31 5.35 -7.58 5.89
C ALA A 31 4.37 -6.72 6.73
N THR A 32 3.72 -5.72 6.12
CA THR A 32 2.90 -4.71 6.82
C THR A 32 1.70 -5.28 7.57
N ASP A 33 1.12 -6.39 7.09
CA ASP A 33 0.11 -7.16 7.81
C ASP A 33 0.71 -8.35 8.57
N LEU A 34 1.67 -9.05 7.96
CA LEU A 34 2.21 -10.31 8.47
C LEU A 34 2.86 -10.15 9.84
N ILE A 35 3.63 -9.07 10.06
CA ILE A 35 4.25 -8.82 11.38
C ILE A 35 3.19 -8.65 12.45
N LEU A 36 2.10 -7.92 12.17
CA LEU A 36 1.01 -7.72 13.13
C LEU A 36 0.26 -9.01 13.41
N GLU A 37 0.05 -9.85 12.40
CA GLU A 37 -0.55 -11.17 12.59
C GLU A 37 0.33 -12.10 13.45
N ILE A 38 1.66 -11.99 13.33
CA ILE A 38 2.61 -12.75 14.15
C ILE A 38 2.59 -12.24 15.60
N GLU A 39 2.74 -10.94 15.81
CA GLU A 39 2.75 -10.31 17.14
C GLU A 39 1.44 -10.55 17.91
N ARG A 40 0.30 -10.55 17.21
CA ARG A 40 -1.02 -10.84 17.80
C ARG A 40 -1.31 -12.33 17.95
N GLY A 41 -0.36 -13.22 17.62
CA GLY A 41 -0.51 -14.67 17.75
C GLY A 41 -1.53 -15.29 16.78
N ALA A 42 -1.92 -14.59 15.71
CA ALA A 42 -2.87 -15.07 14.71
C ALA A 42 -2.27 -16.16 13.79
N ARG A 43 -0.94 -16.22 13.67
CA ARG A 43 -0.22 -17.22 12.89
C ARG A 43 0.45 -18.27 13.79
N LYS A 44 -0.37 -19.17 14.33
CA LYS A 44 0.14 -20.32 15.08
C LYS A 44 0.88 -21.27 14.13
N ASN A 45 2.03 -21.79 14.56
CA ASN A 45 2.90 -22.72 13.82
C ASN A 45 3.66 -22.13 12.62
N LEU A 46 3.73 -20.80 12.48
CA LEU A 46 4.64 -20.15 11.54
C LEU A 46 6.06 -20.16 12.12
N ASP A 47 6.99 -20.73 11.37
CA ASP A 47 8.38 -20.93 11.80
C ASP A 47 9.38 -20.27 10.83
N THR A 48 9.05 -20.25 9.54
CA THR A 48 9.93 -19.80 8.47
C THR A 48 9.33 -18.61 7.72
N LEU A 49 10.10 -17.54 7.56
CA LEU A 49 9.81 -16.47 6.61
C LEU A 49 10.69 -16.61 5.38
N ILE A 50 10.11 -16.43 4.19
CA ILE A 50 10.81 -16.46 2.91
C ILE A 50 10.70 -15.08 2.28
N ASP A 51 11.76 -14.30 2.36
CA ASP A 51 11.84 -12.96 1.81
C ASP A 51 12.02 -12.99 0.30
N ILE A 52 11.07 -12.36 -0.39
CA ILE A 52 11.03 -12.24 -1.84
C ILE A 52 11.31 -10.83 -2.32
N THR A 53 11.60 -9.87 -1.44
CA THR A 53 11.72 -8.44 -1.76
C THR A 53 12.92 -8.09 -2.64
N ARG A 54 13.80 -9.06 -2.92
CA ARG A 54 14.98 -8.92 -3.80
C ARG A 54 14.89 -9.71 -5.10
N LEU A 55 13.76 -10.38 -5.34
CA LEU A 55 13.58 -11.11 -6.59
C LEU A 55 13.53 -10.13 -7.77
N PRO A 56 14.39 -10.30 -8.79
CA PRO A 56 14.47 -9.38 -9.92
C PRO A 56 13.19 -9.46 -10.78
N GLY A 57 12.76 -8.32 -11.33
CA GLY A 57 11.65 -8.24 -12.29
C GLY A 57 10.25 -8.47 -11.73
N LEU A 58 10.11 -8.71 -10.42
CA LEU A 58 8.80 -8.94 -9.77
C LEU A 58 8.11 -7.67 -9.26
N ASN A 59 8.73 -6.51 -9.43
CA ASN A 59 8.22 -5.19 -9.01
C ASN A 59 7.75 -4.32 -10.19
N GLU A 60 7.47 -4.93 -11.34
CA GLU A 60 7.14 -4.22 -12.58
C GLU A 60 5.63 -4.13 -12.82
N ILE A 61 5.21 -3.02 -13.45
CA ILE A 61 3.88 -2.84 -14.03
C ILE A 61 4.05 -2.77 -15.54
N ARG A 62 3.40 -3.66 -16.29
CA ARG A 62 3.56 -3.79 -17.75
C ARG A 62 2.21 -3.79 -18.45
N LEU A 63 2.18 -3.31 -19.70
CA LEU A 63 1.05 -3.44 -20.61
C LEU A 63 1.46 -4.36 -21.76
N THR A 64 0.80 -5.50 -21.89
CA THR A 64 1.04 -6.50 -22.94
C THR A 64 -0.30 -7.09 -23.38
N ASP A 65 -0.54 -7.19 -24.68
CA ASP A 65 -1.77 -7.77 -25.26
C ASP A 65 -3.07 -7.18 -24.66
N ASP A 66 -3.14 -5.85 -24.54
CA ASP A 66 -4.24 -5.10 -23.92
C ASP A 66 -4.53 -5.46 -22.45
N MET A 67 -3.60 -6.15 -21.79
CA MET A 67 -3.67 -6.51 -20.38
C MET A 67 -2.59 -5.74 -19.59
N ILE A 68 -3.00 -5.18 -18.46
CA ILE A 68 -2.09 -4.64 -17.46
C ILE A 68 -1.67 -5.78 -16.53
N HIS A 69 -0.36 -5.95 -16.35
CA HIS A 69 0.25 -6.95 -15.47
C HIS A 69 1.00 -6.27 -14.31
N LEU A 70 0.79 -6.77 -13.09
CA LEU A 70 1.49 -6.33 -11.88
C LEU A 70 2.23 -7.53 -11.28
N GLY A 71 3.55 -7.40 -11.14
CA GLY A 71 4.34 -8.35 -10.38
C GLY A 71 4.02 -8.33 -8.87
N PRO A 72 4.36 -9.39 -8.11
CA PRO A 72 3.96 -9.55 -6.72
C PRO A 72 4.65 -8.57 -5.74
N LEU A 73 5.72 -7.89 -6.17
CA LEU A 73 6.43 -6.87 -5.41
C LEU A 73 6.00 -5.45 -5.77
N VAL A 74 5.06 -5.26 -6.71
CA VAL A 74 4.50 -3.94 -7.00
C VAL A 74 3.84 -3.38 -5.75
N THR A 75 4.38 -2.26 -5.28
CA THR A 75 3.89 -1.58 -4.07
C THR A 75 2.71 -0.67 -4.37
N HIS A 76 1.98 -0.26 -3.35
CA HIS A 76 0.90 0.72 -3.52
C HIS A 76 1.44 2.08 -4.01
N ASN A 77 2.67 2.47 -3.65
CA ASN A 77 3.28 3.68 -4.19
C ASN A 77 3.65 3.53 -5.67
N ASP A 78 4.11 2.36 -6.11
CA ASP A 78 4.33 2.09 -7.54
C ASP A 78 3.02 2.23 -8.32
N CYS A 79 1.92 1.72 -7.77
CA CYS A 79 0.60 1.88 -8.40
C CYS A 79 0.14 3.33 -8.46
N ALA A 80 0.29 4.09 -7.37
CA ALA A 80 -0.14 5.49 -7.31
C ALA A 80 0.67 6.40 -8.27
N ALA A 81 1.96 6.09 -8.46
CA ALA A 81 2.85 6.82 -9.35
C ALA A 81 2.79 6.36 -10.82
N SER A 82 2.25 5.17 -11.11
CA SER A 82 2.30 4.56 -12.43
C SER A 82 1.50 5.34 -13.48
N PRO A 83 2.14 5.85 -14.56
CA PRO A 83 1.44 6.43 -15.69
C PRO A 83 0.51 5.43 -16.37
N LEU A 84 0.93 4.16 -16.47
CA LEU A 84 0.11 3.09 -17.04
C LEU A 84 -1.19 2.90 -16.25
N LEU A 85 -1.12 2.85 -14.90
CA LEU A 85 -2.35 2.70 -14.11
C LEU A 85 -3.20 3.97 -14.11
N ARG A 86 -2.59 5.16 -14.12
CA ARG A 86 -3.35 6.41 -14.23
C ARG A 86 -4.17 6.45 -15.52
N GLN A 87 -3.64 5.92 -16.62
CA GLN A 87 -4.30 5.91 -17.91
C GLN A 87 -5.26 4.73 -18.09
N TYR A 88 -4.80 3.51 -17.77
CA TYR A 88 -5.47 2.26 -18.14
C TYR A 88 -6.04 1.47 -16.96
N GLY A 89 -5.88 1.96 -15.73
CA GLY A 89 -6.30 1.27 -14.50
C GLY A 89 -6.62 2.23 -13.36
N LEU A 90 -7.21 3.40 -13.67
CA LEU A 90 -7.34 4.52 -12.75
C LEU A 90 -7.97 4.16 -11.38
N PRO A 91 -9.03 3.32 -11.29
CA PRO A 91 -9.57 2.87 -10.00
C PRO A 91 -8.51 2.26 -9.07
N LEU A 92 -7.56 1.50 -9.61
CA LEU A 92 -6.51 0.85 -8.83
C LEU A 92 -5.48 1.88 -8.34
N ALA A 93 -5.09 2.85 -9.18
CA ALA A 93 -4.20 3.94 -8.76
C ALA A 93 -4.81 4.78 -7.63
N LEU A 94 -6.11 5.09 -7.74
CA LEU A 94 -6.87 5.83 -6.71
C LEU A 94 -6.96 5.09 -5.38
N ALA A 95 -7.21 3.78 -5.42
CA ALA A 95 -7.25 2.97 -4.23
C ALA A 95 -5.87 2.87 -3.59
N ALA A 96 -4.84 2.59 -4.39
CA ALA A 96 -3.47 2.45 -3.92
C ALA A 96 -2.95 3.72 -3.23
N TRP A 97 -3.25 4.91 -3.77
CA TRP A 97 -2.91 6.19 -3.14
C TRP A 97 -3.52 6.38 -1.75
N GLN A 98 -4.69 5.78 -1.49
CA GLN A 98 -5.43 5.92 -0.23
C GLN A 98 -5.14 4.79 0.79
N VAL A 99 -4.24 3.86 0.45
CA VAL A 99 -3.75 2.84 1.39
C VAL A 99 -2.76 3.45 2.36
N GLY A 100 -3.05 3.34 3.66
CA GLY A 100 -2.15 3.76 4.74
C GLY A 100 -1.59 5.18 4.59
N ALA A 101 -0.29 5.31 4.83
CA ALA A 101 0.52 6.50 4.58
C ALA A 101 1.66 6.18 3.59
N PRO A 102 2.36 7.19 3.03
CA PRO A 102 3.44 6.95 2.06
C PRO A 102 4.49 5.93 2.55
N GLN A 103 4.86 5.95 3.84
CA GLN A 103 5.82 5.01 4.42
C GLN A 103 5.34 3.56 4.41
N ILE A 104 4.03 3.34 4.61
CA ILE A 104 3.42 2.01 4.49
C ILE A 104 3.40 1.59 3.03
N ARG A 105 2.99 2.50 2.13
CA ARG A 105 2.89 2.23 0.69
C ARG A 105 4.23 1.95 0.01
N ASN A 106 5.35 2.38 0.58
CA ASN A 106 6.70 2.00 0.13
C ASN A 106 7.04 0.52 0.35
N ARG A 107 6.25 -0.21 1.15
CA ARG A 107 6.48 -1.63 1.47
C ARG A 107 5.28 -2.50 1.17
N SER A 108 4.06 -2.03 1.44
CA SER A 108 2.86 -2.82 1.20
C SER A 108 2.68 -3.08 -0.30
N THR A 109 2.51 -4.35 -0.68
CA THR A 109 2.31 -4.76 -2.07
C THR A 109 0.83 -5.03 -2.35
N VAL A 110 0.43 -4.86 -3.61
CA VAL A 110 -0.94 -5.19 -4.04
C VAL A 110 -1.20 -6.69 -3.84
N ALA A 111 -0.22 -7.54 -4.18
CA ALA A 111 -0.29 -8.98 -3.93
C ALA A 111 -0.51 -9.32 -2.45
N GLY A 112 0.26 -8.70 -1.54
CA GLY A 112 0.06 -8.88 -0.10
C GLY A 112 -1.33 -8.43 0.35
N ASN A 113 -1.84 -7.34 -0.22
CA ASN A 113 -3.18 -6.81 0.06
C ASN A 113 -4.28 -7.81 -0.33
N ILE A 114 -4.23 -8.39 -1.52
CA ILE A 114 -5.25 -9.35 -1.98
C ILE A 114 -5.14 -10.71 -1.25
N ILE A 115 -3.93 -11.20 -0.97
CA ILE A 115 -3.71 -12.48 -0.26
C ILE A 115 -4.19 -12.40 1.19
N THR A 116 -4.04 -11.22 1.82
CA THR A 116 -4.56 -10.98 3.18
C THR A 116 -6.09 -11.13 3.25
N ALA A 117 -6.79 -10.92 2.13
CA ALA A 117 -8.23 -11.16 1.97
C ALA A 117 -9.10 -10.48 3.05
N SER A 118 -8.67 -9.29 3.51
CA SER A 118 -9.47 -8.45 4.39
C SER A 118 -10.54 -7.72 3.57
N PRO A 119 -11.82 -7.72 3.97
CA PRO A 119 -12.86 -6.97 3.25
C PRO A 119 -12.63 -5.45 3.25
N ALA A 120 -11.78 -4.95 4.14
CA ALA A 120 -11.42 -3.53 4.22
C ALA A 120 -10.21 -3.16 3.35
N ASN A 121 -9.61 -4.12 2.64
CA ASN A 121 -8.48 -3.85 1.77
C ASN A 121 -8.93 -3.15 0.50
N ASP A 122 -8.35 -1.98 0.26
CA ASP A 122 -8.86 -1.01 -0.72
C ASP A 122 -8.61 -1.45 -2.17
N THR A 123 -7.54 -2.19 -2.47
CA THR A 123 -7.21 -2.55 -3.86
C THR A 123 -8.05 -3.71 -4.41
N ILE A 124 -8.75 -4.46 -3.54
CA ILE A 124 -9.56 -5.61 -3.96
C ILE A 124 -10.77 -5.14 -4.79
N THR A 125 -11.44 -4.05 -4.43
CA THR A 125 -12.63 -3.57 -5.17
C THR A 125 -12.27 -3.12 -6.59
N PRO A 126 -11.23 -2.29 -6.85
CA PRO A 126 -10.78 -2.01 -8.21
C PRO A 126 -10.45 -3.25 -9.03
N LEU A 127 -9.69 -4.20 -8.47
CA LEU A 127 -9.29 -5.41 -9.19
C LEU A 127 -10.49 -6.29 -9.54
N MET A 128 -11.48 -6.38 -8.65
CA MET A 128 -12.75 -7.04 -8.95
C MET A 128 -13.52 -6.28 -10.03
N ALA A 129 -13.57 -4.95 -9.96
CA ALA A 129 -14.32 -4.13 -10.92
C ALA A 129 -13.69 -4.15 -12.33
N LEU A 130 -12.37 -4.28 -12.39
CA LEU A 130 -11.56 -4.39 -13.60
C LEU A 130 -11.50 -5.82 -14.16
N ASP A 131 -12.22 -6.77 -13.58
CA ASP A 131 -12.23 -8.19 -14.02
C ASP A 131 -10.83 -8.82 -14.06
N ALA A 132 -10.08 -8.66 -12.97
CA ALA A 132 -8.73 -9.18 -12.87
C ALA A 132 -8.68 -10.72 -12.87
N GLN A 133 -7.48 -11.24 -13.08
CA GLN A 133 -7.09 -12.63 -12.89
C GLN A 133 -5.76 -12.70 -12.14
N ILE A 134 -5.54 -13.81 -11.45
CA ILE A 134 -4.33 -14.05 -10.66
C ILE A 134 -3.62 -15.29 -11.19
N THR A 135 -2.32 -15.19 -11.42
CA THR A 135 -1.48 -16.36 -11.71
C THR A 135 -0.79 -16.84 -10.45
N LEU A 136 -1.01 -18.10 -10.11
CA LEU A 136 -0.43 -18.82 -8.99
C LEU A 136 0.57 -19.85 -9.52
N GLN A 137 1.72 -19.96 -8.85
CA GLN A 137 2.78 -20.88 -9.22
C GLN A 137 3.27 -21.66 -8.01
N SER A 138 3.55 -22.94 -8.21
CA SER A 138 4.21 -23.84 -7.25
C SER A 138 5.28 -24.67 -7.97
N THR A 139 5.97 -25.55 -7.25
CA THR A 139 6.86 -26.55 -7.86
C THR A 139 6.11 -27.58 -8.72
N ARG A 140 4.79 -27.71 -8.54
CA ARG A 140 3.94 -28.62 -9.33
C ARG A 140 3.51 -28.03 -10.68
N GLY A 141 3.58 -26.71 -10.85
CA GLY A 141 3.11 -26.03 -12.06
C GLY A 141 2.48 -24.67 -11.77
N THR A 142 1.83 -24.13 -12.80
CA THR A 142 1.23 -22.79 -12.80
C THR A 142 -0.25 -22.88 -13.17
N ARG A 143 -1.08 -22.06 -12.52
CA ARG A 143 -2.50 -21.91 -12.87
C ARG A 143 -2.95 -20.46 -12.75
N THR A 144 -3.96 -20.11 -13.53
CA THR A 144 -4.62 -18.79 -13.47
C THR A 144 -6.01 -18.94 -12.88
N VAL A 145 -6.39 -18.03 -11.99
CA VAL A 145 -7.66 -18.00 -11.27
C VAL A 145 -8.36 -16.67 -11.55
N PRO A 146 -9.61 -16.68 -12.05
CA PRO A 146 -10.41 -15.46 -12.13
C PRO A 146 -10.52 -14.79 -10.76
N PHE A 147 -10.37 -13.47 -10.67
CA PHE A 147 -10.32 -12.78 -9.38
C PHE A 147 -11.63 -12.92 -8.57
N ALA A 148 -12.77 -13.05 -9.26
CA ALA A 148 -14.07 -13.32 -8.66
C ALA A 148 -14.13 -14.68 -7.91
N GLU A 149 -13.30 -15.64 -8.29
CA GLU A 149 -13.25 -16.99 -7.70
C GLU A 149 -12.12 -17.15 -6.67
N PHE A 150 -11.29 -16.11 -6.49
CA PHE A 150 -10.10 -16.21 -5.64
C PHE A 150 -10.39 -16.33 -4.14
N TYR A 151 -11.53 -15.80 -3.68
CA TYR A 151 -11.87 -15.72 -2.25
C TYR A 151 -12.81 -16.85 -1.81
N ALA A 152 -12.35 -17.68 -0.88
CA ALA A 152 -13.12 -18.76 -0.26
C ALA A 152 -13.88 -18.32 1.02
N GLY A 153 -13.92 -17.02 1.29
CA GLY A 153 -14.60 -16.41 2.44
C GLY A 153 -13.71 -15.38 3.17
N PHE A 154 -14.17 -14.97 4.35
CA PHE A 154 -13.47 -13.95 5.15
C PHE A 154 -12.03 -14.35 5.47
N ARG A 155 -11.05 -13.55 5.00
CA ARG A 155 -9.61 -13.79 5.15
C ARG A 155 -9.15 -15.17 4.66
N ARG A 156 -9.80 -15.73 3.64
CA ARG A 156 -9.43 -17.01 3.02
C ARG A 156 -9.40 -16.91 1.50
N THR A 157 -8.37 -17.48 0.91
CA THR A 157 -8.19 -17.59 -0.55
C THR A 157 -8.23 -19.05 -0.98
N VAL A 158 -8.27 -19.29 -2.28
CA VAL A 158 -8.17 -20.63 -2.90
C VAL A 158 -6.72 -21.10 -3.10
N MET A 159 -5.74 -20.37 -2.57
CA MET A 159 -4.31 -20.72 -2.71
C MET A 159 -3.97 -21.95 -1.87
N ASP A 160 -3.20 -22.87 -2.46
CA ASP A 160 -2.55 -23.94 -1.72
C ASP A 160 -1.40 -23.37 -0.85
N PRO A 161 -1.02 -24.02 0.25
CA PRO A 161 0.02 -23.54 1.15
C PRO A 161 1.40 -23.33 0.51
N ASP A 162 1.67 -23.95 -0.63
CA ASP A 162 2.95 -23.87 -1.34
C ASP A 162 2.87 -23.11 -2.67
N GLU A 163 1.74 -22.43 -2.92
CA GLU A 163 1.61 -21.52 -4.06
C GLU A 163 2.09 -20.11 -3.72
N MET A 164 2.76 -19.51 -4.70
CA MET A 164 3.08 -18.10 -4.75
C MET A 164 2.24 -17.41 -5.81
N LEU A 165 1.70 -16.24 -5.48
CA LEU A 165 1.16 -15.34 -6.49
C LEU A 165 2.32 -14.72 -7.28
N VAL A 166 2.32 -14.89 -8.60
CA VAL A 166 3.40 -14.40 -9.48
C VAL A 166 2.96 -13.32 -10.46
N ASP A 167 1.65 -13.15 -10.69
CA ASP A 167 1.12 -12.11 -11.56
C ASP A 167 -0.32 -11.75 -11.19
N ILE A 168 -0.65 -10.46 -11.30
CA ILE A 168 -2.02 -9.94 -11.26
C ILE A 168 -2.25 -9.27 -12.61
N ALA A 169 -3.22 -9.75 -13.38
CA ALA A 169 -3.51 -9.21 -14.71
C ALA A 169 -4.96 -8.73 -14.81
N PHE A 170 -5.21 -7.63 -15.51
CA PHE A 170 -6.57 -7.17 -15.84
C PHE A 170 -6.60 -6.42 -17.18
N PRO A 171 -7.73 -6.42 -17.91
CA PRO A 171 -7.86 -5.66 -19.15
C PRO A 171 -7.61 -4.17 -18.94
N ALA A 172 -6.80 -3.57 -19.82
CA ALA A 172 -6.60 -2.14 -19.87
C ALA A 172 -7.93 -1.43 -20.18
N LEU A 173 -8.25 -0.36 -19.44
CA LEU A 173 -9.42 0.45 -19.72
C LEU A 173 -9.36 1.00 -21.15
N GLN A 174 -10.45 0.79 -21.89
CA GLN A 174 -10.60 1.21 -23.27
C GLN A 174 -11.06 2.68 -23.36
N PRO A 175 -10.94 3.35 -24.53
CA PRO A 175 -11.34 4.76 -24.70
C PRO A 175 -12.82 5.08 -24.43
N ASN A 176 -13.68 4.07 -24.42
CA ASN A 176 -15.10 4.18 -24.04
C ASN A 176 -15.39 3.73 -22.60
N GLN A 177 -14.35 3.49 -21.80
CA GLN A 177 -14.48 3.06 -20.41
C GLN A 177 -13.96 4.14 -19.47
N ARG A 178 -14.66 4.32 -18.36
CA ARG A 178 -14.24 5.20 -17.27
C ARG A 178 -14.40 4.48 -15.95
N GLY A 179 -13.44 4.67 -15.06
CA GLY A 179 -13.49 4.06 -13.75
C GLY A 179 -13.05 5.01 -12.65
N THR A 180 -13.63 4.83 -11.46
CA THR A 180 -13.24 5.56 -10.26
C THR A 180 -13.28 4.66 -9.03
N PHE A 181 -12.71 5.16 -7.93
CA PHE A 181 -12.72 4.52 -6.62
C PHE A 181 -13.04 5.56 -5.55
N VAL A 182 -14.00 5.24 -4.68
CA VAL A 182 -14.44 6.11 -3.59
C VAL A 182 -14.29 5.37 -2.26
N LYS A 183 -13.52 5.95 -1.35
CA LYS A 183 -13.32 5.45 0.01
C LYS A 183 -13.88 6.42 1.04
N LEU A 184 -14.52 5.85 2.05
CA LEU A 184 -14.89 6.54 3.26
C LEU A 184 -14.15 5.91 4.44
N GLY A 185 -13.38 6.72 5.15
CA GLY A 185 -12.73 6.38 6.41
C GLY A 185 -13.09 7.38 7.51
N LEU A 186 -12.75 7.06 8.76
CA LEU A 186 -12.97 7.97 9.91
C LEU A 186 -12.01 9.17 9.94
N ARG A 187 -10.95 9.14 9.13
CA ARG A 187 -9.94 10.18 8.99
C ARG A 187 -9.44 10.21 7.54
N ARG A 188 -8.75 11.29 7.16
CA ARG A 188 -8.31 11.53 5.77
C ARG A 188 -7.12 10.67 5.32
N ALA A 189 -6.31 10.19 6.24
CA ALA A 189 -5.17 9.31 5.97
C ALA A 189 -5.01 8.26 7.08
N GLN A 190 -4.26 7.19 6.82
CA GLN A 190 -4.13 6.04 7.73
C GLN A 190 -5.51 5.47 8.14
N ALA A 191 -6.53 5.53 7.28
CA ALA A 191 -7.88 5.11 7.66
C ALA A 191 -8.19 3.71 7.16
N ILE A 192 -8.65 2.84 8.06
CA ILE A 192 -9.36 1.63 7.68
C ILE A 192 -10.71 2.05 7.10
N SER A 193 -11.07 1.48 5.95
CA SER A 193 -12.31 1.79 5.27
C SER A 193 -13.55 1.40 6.10
N VAL A 194 -14.48 2.35 6.20
CA VAL A 194 -15.85 2.17 6.67
C VAL A 194 -16.68 1.53 5.55
N VAL A 195 -16.54 2.11 4.35
CA VAL A 195 -17.09 1.67 3.06
C VAL A 195 -16.08 2.07 1.98
N HIS A 196 -15.91 1.23 0.97
CA HIS A 196 -15.27 1.63 -0.28
C HIS A 196 -15.99 1.01 -1.47
N VAL A 197 -15.99 1.72 -2.59
CA VAL A 197 -16.69 1.34 -3.82
C VAL A 197 -15.77 1.60 -5.00
N ALA A 198 -15.62 0.61 -5.89
CA ALA A 198 -15.00 0.79 -7.19
C ALA A 198 -16.03 0.63 -8.30
N MET A 199 -15.86 1.39 -9.37
CA MET A 199 -16.84 1.49 -10.43
C MET A 199 -16.12 1.56 -11.78
N VAL A 200 -16.58 0.78 -12.76
CA VAL A 200 -16.15 0.88 -14.16
C VAL A 200 -17.39 0.90 -15.04
N LEU A 201 -17.58 1.96 -15.81
CA LEU A 201 -18.66 2.09 -16.79
C LEU A 201 -18.07 1.97 -18.20
N THR A 202 -18.74 1.22 -19.06
CA THR A 202 -18.47 1.17 -20.50
C THR A 202 -19.60 1.89 -21.22
N PHE A 203 -19.26 2.86 -22.07
CA PHE A 203 -20.19 3.66 -22.84
C PHE A 203 -20.29 3.15 -24.28
N ALA A 204 -21.44 3.42 -24.94
CA ALA A 204 -21.69 2.97 -26.31
C ALA A 204 -20.72 3.57 -27.35
N ALA A 205 -20.14 4.74 -27.05
CA ALA A 205 -19.13 5.40 -27.87
C ALA A 205 -17.94 5.83 -27.00
N PRO A 206 -16.75 6.02 -27.60
CA PRO A 206 -15.61 6.63 -26.91
C PRO A 206 -15.98 7.95 -26.25
N LEU A 207 -15.42 8.20 -25.07
CA LEU A 207 -15.61 9.43 -24.30
C LEU A 207 -14.27 10.13 -24.09
N PRO A 208 -13.85 11.02 -24.99
CA PRO A 208 -12.63 11.81 -24.87
C PRO A 208 -12.42 12.42 -23.47
N ALA A 209 -11.16 12.55 -23.07
CA ALA A 209 -10.80 13.15 -21.79
C ALA A 209 -11.40 14.57 -21.66
N GLY A 210 -12.02 14.87 -20.52
CA GLY A 210 -12.69 16.14 -20.26
C GLY A 210 -14.14 16.24 -20.77
N GLU A 211 -14.61 15.29 -21.59
CA GLU A 211 -16.03 15.20 -21.95
C GLU A 211 -16.83 14.64 -20.77
N GLN A 212 -18.05 15.15 -20.59
CA GLN A 212 -18.98 14.66 -19.58
C GLN A 212 -19.70 13.41 -20.10
N GLY A 213 -19.84 12.38 -19.27
CA GLY A 213 -20.65 11.20 -19.61
C GLY A 213 -22.16 11.43 -19.55
N LEU A 214 -22.62 12.65 -19.25
CA LEU A 214 -24.05 12.96 -19.10
C LEU A 214 -24.82 12.67 -20.39
N GLY A 215 -25.85 11.83 -20.29
CA GLY A 215 -26.71 11.46 -21.41
C GLY A 215 -26.16 10.35 -22.31
N HIS A 216 -24.89 9.97 -22.17
CA HIS A 216 -24.31 8.87 -22.94
C HIS A 216 -24.83 7.52 -22.43
N GLU A 217 -25.11 6.61 -23.36
CA GLU A 217 -25.60 5.27 -23.04
C GLU A 217 -24.49 4.42 -22.41
N VAL A 218 -24.80 3.80 -21.27
CA VAL A 218 -23.95 2.84 -20.58
C VAL A 218 -24.27 1.42 -21.09
N VAL A 219 -23.34 0.77 -21.77
CA VAL A 219 -23.52 -0.61 -22.31
C VAL A 219 -23.06 -1.69 -21.33
N ASN A 220 -22.18 -1.35 -20.39
CA ASN A 220 -21.79 -2.23 -19.30
C ASN A 220 -21.43 -1.42 -18.04
N ALA A 221 -21.67 -1.99 -16.87
CA ALA A 221 -21.34 -1.40 -15.60
C ALA A 221 -20.81 -2.48 -14.65
N SER A 222 -19.75 -2.16 -13.92
CA SER A 222 -19.17 -2.98 -12.86
C SER A 222 -19.08 -2.12 -11.60
N ILE A 223 -19.74 -2.53 -10.52
CA ILE A 223 -19.83 -1.79 -9.26
C ILE A 223 -19.53 -2.76 -8.13
N THR A 224 -18.38 -2.61 -7.50
CA THR A 224 -17.93 -3.52 -6.44
C THR A 224 -17.87 -2.81 -5.10
N LEU A 225 -18.31 -3.50 -4.05
CA LEU A 225 -18.47 -2.98 -2.70
C LEU A 225 -17.51 -3.66 -1.74
N GLY A 226 -16.87 -2.86 -0.89
CA GLY A 226 -15.99 -3.35 0.14
C GLY A 226 -16.24 -2.75 1.52
N ALA A 227 -15.69 -3.44 2.51
CA ALA A 227 -15.94 -3.23 3.93
C ALA A 227 -17.43 -3.33 4.32
N VAL A 228 -18.32 -3.93 3.53
CA VAL A 228 -19.76 -4.03 3.86
C VAL A 228 -20.32 -5.44 3.74
N THR A 229 -19.44 -6.42 3.57
CA THR A 229 -19.70 -7.85 3.41
C THR A 229 -18.45 -8.64 3.86
N PRO A 230 -18.55 -9.96 4.12
CA PRO A 230 -17.38 -10.79 4.50
C PRO A 230 -16.32 -10.97 3.42
N VAL A 231 -16.66 -10.70 2.15
CA VAL A 231 -15.77 -10.65 0.98
C VAL A 231 -16.23 -9.51 0.07
N ILE A 232 -15.40 -9.02 -0.84
CA ILE A 232 -15.83 -8.02 -1.83
C ILE A 232 -16.90 -8.61 -2.74
N VAL A 233 -17.93 -7.84 -3.06
CA VAL A 233 -19.07 -8.28 -3.89
C VAL A 233 -19.42 -7.27 -4.97
N HIS A 234 -19.98 -7.75 -6.07
CA HIS A 234 -20.67 -6.90 -7.06
C HIS A 234 -22.03 -6.42 -6.54
N ALA A 235 -22.51 -5.31 -7.12
CA ALA A 235 -23.85 -4.77 -6.92
C ALA A 235 -24.72 -4.98 -8.18
N PRO A 236 -25.16 -6.21 -8.46
CA PRO A 236 -25.75 -6.59 -9.76
C PRO A 236 -27.03 -5.80 -10.10
N GLU A 237 -27.86 -5.49 -9.10
CA GLU A 237 -29.06 -4.67 -9.33
C GLU A 237 -28.73 -3.24 -9.72
N ALA A 238 -27.66 -2.65 -9.16
CA ALA A 238 -27.18 -1.33 -9.52
C ALA A 238 -26.56 -1.31 -10.92
N GLU A 239 -25.78 -2.34 -11.26
CA GLU A 239 -25.18 -2.53 -12.59
C GLU A 239 -26.27 -2.66 -13.67
N ALA A 240 -27.26 -3.52 -13.43
CA ALA A 240 -28.40 -3.71 -14.33
C ALA A 240 -29.26 -2.44 -14.49
N ALA A 241 -29.32 -1.61 -13.45
CA ALA A 241 -30.07 -0.35 -13.52
C ALA A 241 -29.43 0.68 -14.46
N LEU A 242 -28.12 0.62 -14.68
CA LEU A 242 -27.38 1.50 -15.59
C LEU A 242 -27.31 0.95 -17.02
N LYS A 243 -27.18 -0.38 -17.17
CA LYS A 243 -27.01 -1.03 -18.47
C LYS A 243 -28.16 -0.73 -19.45
N GLY A 244 -27.80 -0.32 -20.67
CA GLY A 244 -28.72 0.05 -21.75
C GLY A 244 -29.45 1.37 -21.52
N LYS A 245 -28.98 2.22 -20.60
CA LYS A 245 -29.63 3.52 -20.28
C LYS A 245 -28.63 4.67 -20.39
N PRO A 246 -29.13 5.89 -20.70
CA PRO A 246 -28.31 7.09 -20.63
C PRO A 246 -27.92 7.39 -19.18
N LEU A 247 -26.66 7.77 -18.96
CA LEU A 247 -26.18 8.18 -17.64
C LEU A 247 -26.74 9.57 -17.29
N THR A 248 -27.72 9.59 -16.40
CA THR A 248 -28.40 10.80 -15.91
C THR A 248 -28.43 10.83 -14.38
N LEU A 249 -28.71 11.99 -13.78
CA LEU A 249 -28.88 12.10 -12.33
C LEU A 249 -29.92 11.11 -11.77
N ALA A 250 -31.03 10.92 -12.47
CA ALA A 250 -32.09 9.99 -12.06
C ALA A 250 -31.61 8.51 -12.10
N THR A 251 -30.93 8.09 -13.17
CA THR A 251 -30.38 6.73 -13.25
C THR A 251 -29.26 6.50 -12.22
N ILE A 252 -28.48 7.54 -11.93
CA ILE A 252 -27.42 7.49 -10.91
C ILE A 252 -28.01 7.34 -9.51
N GLU A 253 -29.05 8.10 -9.18
CA GLU A 253 -29.74 8.00 -7.90
C GLU A 253 -30.39 6.62 -7.70
N GLN A 254 -31.02 6.09 -8.75
CA GLN A 254 -31.60 4.75 -8.73
C GLN A 254 -30.52 3.67 -8.53
N ALA A 255 -29.43 3.71 -9.29
CA ALA A 255 -28.33 2.74 -9.16
C ALA A 255 -27.69 2.80 -7.77
N ALA A 256 -27.49 4.01 -7.23
CA ALA A 256 -26.94 4.20 -5.89
C ALA A 256 -27.84 3.58 -4.80
N HIS A 257 -29.17 3.73 -4.90
CA HIS A 257 -30.11 3.08 -3.99
C HIS A 257 -30.05 1.55 -4.10
N LEU A 258 -30.06 1.02 -5.33
CA LEU A 258 -29.99 -0.43 -5.57
C LEU A 258 -28.65 -1.05 -5.11
N ALA A 259 -27.56 -0.28 -5.09
CA ALA A 259 -26.28 -0.77 -4.60
C ALA A 259 -26.34 -1.21 -3.12
N GLN A 260 -27.26 -0.63 -2.33
CA GLN A 260 -27.45 -1.00 -0.92
C GLN A 260 -27.91 -2.46 -0.77
N HIS A 261 -28.64 -3.03 -1.75
CA HIS A 261 -29.16 -4.39 -1.67
C HIS A 261 -28.06 -5.46 -1.64
N ALA A 262 -26.89 -5.17 -2.21
CA ALA A 262 -25.74 -6.06 -2.19
C ALA A 262 -24.95 -5.99 -0.86
N ALA A 263 -25.15 -4.93 -0.07
CA ALA A 263 -24.44 -4.73 1.19
C ALA A 263 -25.11 -5.49 2.34
N LYS A 264 -24.29 -6.08 3.23
CA LYS A 264 -24.74 -6.74 4.46
C LYS A 264 -23.85 -6.31 5.65
N PRO A 265 -23.79 -5.01 5.97
CA PRO A 265 -22.86 -4.50 6.97
C PRO A 265 -23.27 -4.92 8.38
N ILE A 266 -22.28 -4.97 9.28
CA ILE A 266 -22.46 -5.16 10.73
C ILE A 266 -22.13 -3.87 11.47
N ASP A 267 -22.64 -3.75 12.70
CA ASP A 267 -22.17 -2.75 13.65
C ASP A 267 -20.72 -3.07 14.07
N ASP A 268 -19.84 -2.08 14.02
CA ASP A 268 -18.51 -2.17 14.62
C ASP A 268 -17.98 -0.78 15.03
N VAL A 269 -16.74 -0.73 15.53
CA VAL A 269 -16.09 0.51 16.00
C VAL A 269 -15.98 1.62 14.93
N ARG A 270 -16.19 1.30 13.65
CA ARG A 270 -16.15 2.22 12.52
C ARG A 270 -17.52 2.81 12.17
N GLY A 271 -18.60 2.27 12.72
CA GLY A 271 -19.95 2.79 12.52
C GLY A 271 -21.02 1.70 12.57
N SER A 272 -22.28 2.14 12.67
CA SER A 272 -23.43 1.24 12.65
C SER A 272 -23.67 0.65 11.27
N ALA A 273 -24.33 -0.51 11.22
CA ALA A 273 -24.77 -1.16 10.00
C ALA A 273 -25.64 -0.21 9.16
N ALA A 274 -26.57 0.50 9.80
CA ALA A 274 -27.44 1.49 9.13
C ALA A 274 -26.63 2.65 8.51
N TYR A 275 -25.65 3.19 9.23
CA TYR A 275 -24.77 4.23 8.69
C TYR A 275 -23.98 3.73 7.49
N ARG A 276 -23.38 2.53 7.59
CA ARG A 276 -22.60 1.93 6.49
C ARG A 276 -23.46 1.65 5.27
N LEU A 277 -24.69 1.18 5.47
CA LEU A 277 -25.64 0.93 4.39
C LEU A 277 -25.98 2.23 3.64
N GLU A 278 -26.19 3.33 4.36
CA GLU A 278 -26.41 4.64 3.73
C GLU A 278 -25.14 5.17 3.05
N MET A 279 -23.96 4.91 3.61
CA MET A 279 -22.70 5.30 3.00
C MET A 279 -22.38 4.53 1.72
N VAL A 280 -22.85 3.29 1.54
CA VAL A 280 -22.80 2.60 0.24
C VAL A 280 -23.53 3.41 -0.83
N ARG A 281 -24.75 3.87 -0.54
CA ARG A 281 -25.53 4.72 -1.44
C ARG A 281 -24.79 6.01 -1.77
N VAL A 282 -24.30 6.72 -0.75
CA VAL A 282 -23.61 8.01 -0.91
C VAL A 282 -22.29 7.86 -1.69
N CYS A 283 -21.48 6.85 -1.39
CA CYS A 283 -20.22 6.60 -2.10
C CYS A 283 -20.47 6.22 -3.56
N THR A 284 -21.45 5.35 -3.83
CA THR A 284 -21.84 4.98 -5.20
C THR A 284 -22.34 6.19 -5.98
N LEU A 285 -23.20 7.02 -5.36
CA LEU A 285 -23.70 8.27 -5.94
C LEU A 285 -22.56 9.22 -6.31
N ARG A 286 -21.59 9.42 -5.41
CA ARG A 286 -20.43 10.28 -5.64
C ARG A 286 -19.55 9.76 -6.77
N GLY A 287 -19.28 8.45 -6.80
CA GLY A 287 -18.48 7.82 -7.86
C GLY A 287 -19.11 7.96 -9.23
N LEU A 288 -20.41 7.66 -9.35
CA LEU A 288 -21.14 7.82 -10.62
C LEU A 288 -21.19 9.27 -11.08
N ARG A 289 -21.41 10.23 -10.17
CA ARG A 289 -21.39 11.65 -10.50
C ARG A 289 -20.02 12.11 -10.98
N ALA A 290 -18.95 11.63 -10.34
CA ALA A 290 -17.58 11.91 -10.78
C ALA A 290 -17.34 11.42 -12.22
N ILE A 291 -17.71 10.16 -12.54
CA ILE A 291 -17.62 9.63 -13.90
C ILE A 291 -18.48 10.45 -14.89
N MET A 292 -19.72 10.78 -14.51
CA MET A 292 -20.62 11.59 -15.33
C MET A 292 -20.04 12.98 -15.64
N GLN A 293 -19.29 13.57 -14.71
CA GLN A 293 -18.71 14.91 -14.83
C GLN A 293 -17.31 14.93 -15.45
N GLY A 294 -16.69 13.77 -15.70
CA GLY A 294 -15.29 13.69 -16.12
C GLY A 294 -14.29 14.06 -15.01
N GLN A 295 -14.65 13.76 -13.76
CA GLN A 295 -13.88 14.09 -12.56
C GLN A 295 -13.41 12.83 -11.80
N GLU A 296 -13.32 11.69 -12.49
CA GLU A 296 -12.97 10.39 -11.93
C GLU A 296 -11.60 10.34 -11.24
N GLN A 297 -10.64 11.20 -11.62
CA GLN A 297 -9.31 11.31 -10.98
C GLN A 297 -9.38 11.76 -9.52
N GLY A 298 -10.47 12.43 -9.11
CA GLY A 298 -10.72 12.78 -7.71
C GLY A 298 -9.55 13.51 -7.04
N HIS A 299 -8.99 12.89 -6.00
CA HIS A 299 -7.92 13.48 -5.15
C HIS A 299 -6.52 12.89 -5.42
N LEU A 300 -6.33 12.15 -6.51
CA LEU A 300 -5.00 11.67 -6.89
C LEU A 300 -4.21 12.83 -7.53
N PRO A 301 -3.16 13.35 -6.87
CA PRO A 301 -2.33 14.41 -7.46
C PRO A 301 -1.59 13.92 -8.69
N ASP A 302 -1.26 14.85 -9.60
CA ASP A 302 -0.47 14.56 -10.80
C ASP A 302 0.92 14.01 -10.45
N THR A 303 1.55 14.58 -9.43
CA THR A 303 2.81 14.09 -8.85
C THR A 303 2.56 13.68 -7.39
N PRO A 304 2.38 12.38 -7.10
CA PRO A 304 2.11 11.92 -5.75
C PRO A 304 3.39 11.88 -4.92
N ILE A 305 3.36 12.46 -3.71
CA ILE A 305 4.45 12.34 -2.74
C ILE A 305 4.55 10.88 -2.25
N LEU A 306 5.68 10.24 -2.52
CA LEU A 306 5.94 8.83 -2.21
C LEU A 306 6.78 8.66 -0.93
N LEU A 307 7.53 9.68 -0.54
CA LEU A 307 8.64 9.61 0.41
C LEU A 307 9.67 8.55 0.00
N ARG A 308 10.09 8.62 -1.27
CA ARG A 308 11.04 7.67 -1.86
C ARG A 308 11.90 8.40 -2.89
N THR A 309 13.20 8.26 -2.74
CA THR A 309 14.20 8.63 -3.73
C THR A 309 14.90 7.39 -4.27
N PRO A 310 15.47 7.43 -5.49
CA PRO A 310 16.29 6.33 -5.97
C PRO A 310 17.37 5.99 -4.95
N ALA A 311 17.55 4.71 -4.64
CA ALA A 311 18.65 4.28 -3.80
C ALA A 311 19.96 4.76 -4.42
N GLN A 312 20.88 5.32 -3.63
CA GLN A 312 22.22 5.56 -4.13
C GLN A 312 22.82 4.20 -4.49
N PRO A 313 23.47 4.06 -5.66
CA PRO A 313 24.17 2.82 -5.99
C PRO A 313 25.18 2.57 -4.87
N THR A 314 24.96 1.50 -4.12
CA THR A 314 25.91 1.06 -3.09
C THR A 314 27.23 0.79 -3.80
N SER A 315 28.32 1.30 -3.24
CA SER A 315 29.65 0.97 -3.72
C SER A 315 29.87 -0.55 -3.56
N GLY A 316 29.65 -1.30 -4.63
CA GLY A 316 30.42 -2.49 -5.00
C GLY A 316 30.14 -3.86 -4.36
N ASP A 317 29.65 -3.98 -3.12
CA ASP A 317 30.01 -5.20 -2.36
C ASP A 317 28.89 -6.20 -1.99
N VAL A 318 27.65 -6.02 -2.43
CA VAL A 318 26.59 -7.03 -2.17
C VAL A 318 26.11 -7.61 -3.49
N THR A 319 26.87 -8.58 -4.01
CA THR A 319 26.42 -9.39 -5.14
C THR A 319 25.28 -10.30 -4.67
N SER A 320 24.29 -10.51 -5.53
CA SER A 320 23.13 -11.39 -5.33
C SER A 320 23.47 -12.88 -5.15
N GLY A 321 24.75 -13.23 -4.99
CA GLY A 321 25.26 -14.56 -4.68
C GLY A 321 25.78 -14.75 -3.26
N ASP A 322 26.04 -13.66 -2.51
CA ASP A 322 26.51 -13.71 -1.13
C ASP A 322 25.34 -13.49 -0.17
N VAL A 323 24.50 -14.51 0.02
CA VAL A 323 23.67 -14.59 1.23
C VAL A 323 24.53 -15.33 2.26
N PRO A 324 25.22 -14.65 3.19
CA PRO A 324 25.98 -15.33 4.22
C PRO A 324 25.00 -16.08 5.13
N SER A 325 25.58 -17.05 5.85
CA SER A 325 24.95 -17.87 6.89
C SER A 325 23.76 -17.16 7.57
N PRO A 326 22.63 -17.86 7.84
CA PRO A 326 21.47 -17.34 8.59
C PRO A 326 21.81 -16.78 9.98
N GLU A 327 23.09 -16.73 10.34
CA GLU A 327 23.65 -16.25 11.58
C GLU A 327 24.00 -14.76 11.56
N VAL A 328 24.18 -14.07 10.42
CA VAL A 328 24.69 -12.68 10.40
C VAL A 328 23.81 -11.67 9.64
N ILE A 329 23.46 -10.57 10.30
CA ILE A 329 22.89 -9.36 9.66
C ILE A 329 24.03 -8.35 9.49
N ARG A 330 24.39 -8.05 8.23
CA ARG A 330 25.40 -7.05 7.86
C ARG A 330 24.75 -5.97 7.01
N ALA A 331 24.79 -4.70 7.43
CA ALA A 331 24.12 -3.59 6.73
C ALA A 331 24.97 -2.32 6.76
N ARG A 332 24.70 -1.37 5.86
CA ARG A 332 25.26 -0.02 5.93
C ARG A 332 24.28 0.88 6.67
N VAL A 333 24.58 1.26 7.91
CA VAL A 333 23.74 2.09 8.77
C VAL A 333 24.42 3.44 8.98
N ASN A 334 23.75 4.54 8.59
CA ASN A 334 24.29 5.91 8.68
C ASN A 334 25.68 6.05 8.03
N GLY A 335 25.87 5.39 6.89
CA GLY A 335 27.13 5.39 6.14
C GLY A 335 28.19 4.40 6.63
N GLN A 336 28.02 3.78 7.80
CA GLN A 336 28.97 2.83 8.40
C GLN A 336 28.51 1.37 8.25
N TRP A 337 29.46 0.45 8.10
CA TRP A 337 29.16 -0.99 8.13
C TRP A 337 28.90 -1.46 9.55
N VAL A 338 27.77 -2.12 9.75
CA VAL A 338 27.37 -2.76 11.01
C VAL A 338 27.14 -4.23 10.75
N GLU A 339 27.66 -5.09 11.64
CA GLU A 339 27.50 -6.54 11.58
C GLU A 339 27.07 -7.07 12.95
N THR A 340 26.05 -7.93 12.97
CA THR A 340 25.49 -8.52 14.19
C THR A 340 25.14 -9.98 13.97
N THR A 341 25.31 -10.80 15.02
CA THR A 341 24.89 -12.20 15.01
C THR A 341 23.50 -12.43 15.65
N ASN A 342 22.91 -11.38 16.23
CA ASN A 342 21.63 -11.41 16.94
C ASN A 342 20.55 -10.62 16.17
N GLY A 343 19.30 -10.77 16.60
CA GLY A 343 18.17 -9.96 16.13
C GLY A 343 17.43 -10.51 14.91
N HIS A 344 17.73 -11.74 14.48
CA HIS A 344 17.04 -12.40 13.36
C HIS A 344 15.54 -12.60 13.59
N ASP A 345 15.13 -12.68 14.85
CA ASP A 345 13.76 -12.80 15.33
C ASP A 345 13.15 -11.45 15.71
N LYS A 346 13.78 -10.33 15.33
CA LYS A 346 13.33 -8.97 15.67
C LYS A 346 12.80 -8.23 14.45
N THR A 347 12.09 -7.14 14.72
CA THR A 347 11.82 -6.10 13.74
C THR A 347 13.06 -5.22 13.56
N LEU A 348 13.17 -4.54 12.42
CA LEU A 348 14.26 -3.62 12.10
C LEU A 348 14.38 -2.53 13.18
N LEU A 349 13.24 -2.05 13.69
CA LEU A 349 13.20 -1.11 14.81
C LEU A 349 13.94 -1.66 16.04
N ARG A 350 13.58 -2.87 16.46
CA ARG A 350 14.18 -3.49 17.65
C ARG A 350 15.65 -3.79 17.43
N TRP A 351 16.04 -4.27 16.26
CA TRP A 351 17.44 -4.49 15.90
C TRP A 351 18.28 -3.20 15.96
N LEU A 352 17.81 -2.11 15.35
CA LEU A 352 18.50 -0.81 15.39
C LEU A 352 18.70 -0.31 16.82
N ARG A 353 17.69 -0.50 17.69
CA ARG A 353 17.71 0.02 19.06
C ARG A 353 18.49 -0.86 20.03
N GLU A 354 18.28 -2.17 19.97
CA GLU A 354 18.76 -3.14 20.96
C GLU A 354 20.13 -3.74 20.59
N ASP A 355 20.38 -3.95 19.29
CA ASP A 355 21.60 -4.64 18.81
C ASP A 355 22.60 -3.67 18.18
N VAL A 356 22.14 -2.62 17.49
CA VAL A 356 23.02 -1.57 16.91
C VAL A 356 23.25 -0.41 17.89
N GLY A 357 22.32 -0.16 18.81
CA GLY A 357 22.42 0.90 19.83
C GLY A 357 21.96 2.29 19.37
N LEU A 358 21.29 2.40 18.21
CA LEU A 358 20.72 3.64 17.68
C LEU A 358 19.27 3.82 18.17
N ILE A 359 19.12 4.53 19.28
CA ILE A 359 17.86 4.65 20.04
C ILE A 359 17.00 5.87 19.67
N GLY A 360 17.44 6.69 18.72
CA GLY A 360 16.76 7.89 18.24
C GLY A 360 15.44 7.54 17.55
N THR A 361 15.43 6.51 16.72
CA THR A 361 14.21 5.92 16.16
C THR A 361 13.36 5.33 17.28
N LYS A 362 12.07 5.72 17.38
CA LYS A 362 11.23 5.39 18.54
C LYS A 362 10.19 4.32 18.25
N GLU A 363 9.94 3.48 19.25
CA GLU A 363 8.80 2.58 19.28
C GLU A 363 7.56 3.31 19.79
N GLY A 364 6.69 3.75 18.88
CA GLY A 364 5.42 4.38 19.25
C GLY A 364 4.31 3.36 19.42
N CYS A 365 3.51 3.17 18.37
CA CYS A 365 2.40 2.21 18.39
C CYS A 365 2.82 0.77 18.12
N ALA A 366 4.00 0.52 17.54
CA ALA A 366 4.43 -0.78 17.01
C ALA A 366 3.48 -1.43 15.96
N GLU A 367 2.58 -0.63 15.37
CA GLU A 367 1.57 -1.08 14.42
C GLU A 367 1.67 -0.44 13.02
N GLY A 368 2.71 0.35 12.76
CA GLY A 368 2.87 1.11 11.51
C GLY A 368 1.97 2.35 11.35
N GLU A 369 1.26 2.72 12.41
CA GLU A 369 0.28 3.82 12.40
C GLU A 369 0.88 5.19 12.72
N CYS A 370 1.77 5.26 13.71
CA CYS A 370 2.20 6.54 14.30
C CYS A 370 3.43 7.18 13.67
N GLY A 371 4.21 6.44 12.86
CA GLY A 371 5.39 6.96 12.17
C GLY A 371 6.59 7.33 13.03
N ALA A 372 6.55 7.12 14.36
CA ALA A 372 7.69 7.45 15.23
C ALA A 372 8.95 6.61 14.92
N CYS A 373 8.76 5.47 14.26
CA CYS A 373 9.81 4.53 13.87
C CYS A 373 10.32 4.72 12.43
N THR A 374 9.98 5.81 11.75
CA THR A 374 10.41 6.04 10.36
C THR A 374 11.93 6.02 10.23
N VAL A 375 12.43 5.23 9.29
CA VAL A 375 13.83 5.22 8.83
C VAL A 375 13.84 5.22 7.30
N PHE A 376 14.97 5.54 6.69
CA PHE A 376 15.15 5.28 5.26
C PHE A 376 15.77 3.90 5.08
N LEU A 377 15.15 3.08 4.24
CA LEU A 377 15.64 1.76 3.85
C LEU A 377 15.72 1.75 2.32
N ASP A 378 16.94 1.60 1.79
CA ASP A 378 17.20 1.58 0.35
C ASP A 378 16.55 2.79 -0.39
N GLY A 379 16.72 4.00 0.17
CA GLY A 379 16.19 5.26 -0.39
C GLY A 379 14.71 5.57 -0.08
N ALA A 380 13.95 4.62 0.45
CA ALA A 380 12.53 4.79 0.78
C ALA A 380 12.29 5.02 2.28
N ALA A 381 11.43 5.97 2.66
CA ALA A 381 10.96 6.08 4.04
C ALA A 381 10.01 4.91 4.37
N VAL A 382 10.30 4.18 5.45
CA VAL A 382 9.53 2.98 5.86
C VAL A 382 9.27 2.96 7.36
N MET A 383 8.22 2.24 7.77
CA MET A 383 7.95 1.97 9.19
C MET A 383 8.80 0.78 9.67
N SER A 384 9.93 1.04 10.31
CA SER A 384 10.87 -0.02 10.74
C SER A 384 10.28 -1.04 11.71
N CYS A 385 9.21 -0.70 12.44
CA CYS A 385 8.50 -1.65 13.30
C CYS A 385 7.79 -2.78 12.53
N LEU A 386 7.56 -2.62 11.22
CA LEU A 386 6.92 -3.63 10.37
C LEU A 386 7.89 -4.36 9.44
N VAL A 387 9.19 -4.11 9.56
CA VAL A 387 10.21 -4.74 8.70
C VAL A 387 10.93 -5.82 9.51
N PRO A 388 11.02 -7.09 9.06
CA PRO A 388 11.92 -8.07 9.67
C PRO A 388 13.37 -7.58 9.65
N ALA A 389 14.08 -7.66 10.77
CA ALA A 389 15.48 -7.23 10.84
C ALA A 389 16.41 -7.95 9.84
N PRO A 390 16.24 -9.25 9.52
CA PRO A 390 17.03 -9.92 8.48
C PRO A 390 16.98 -9.23 7.10
N ARG A 391 15.92 -8.47 6.78
CA ARG A 391 15.85 -7.69 5.54
C ARG A 391 16.90 -6.57 5.48
N ALA A 392 17.47 -6.16 6.62
CA ALA A 392 18.58 -5.21 6.66
C ALA A 392 19.86 -5.75 6.03
N HIS A 393 20.02 -7.08 5.94
CA HIS A 393 21.23 -7.69 5.43
C HIS A 393 21.54 -7.20 4.02
N GLY A 394 22.63 -6.46 3.78
CA GLY A 394 23.02 -5.88 2.50
C GLY A 394 22.25 -4.61 2.10
N ALA A 395 21.45 -4.05 3.01
CA ALA A 395 20.68 -2.83 2.76
C ALA A 395 21.43 -1.57 3.21
N GLU A 396 21.00 -0.42 2.69
CA GLU A 396 21.38 0.91 3.19
C GLU A 396 20.27 1.47 4.08
N ILE A 397 20.64 1.86 5.30
CA ILE A 397 19.72 2.35 6.32
C ILE A 397 20.20 3.72 6.81
N ILE A 398 19.30 4.69 6.83
CA ILE A 398 19.52 6.00 7.46
C ILE A 398 18.50 6.18 8.58
N THR A 399 18.98 6.38 9.79
CA THR A 399 18.17 6.70 10.98
C THR A 399 18.16 8.20 11.24
N ILE A 400 17.41 8.65 12.26
CA ILE A 400 17.38 10.06 12.67
C ILE A 400 18.77 10.60 13.03
N GLU A 401 19.62 9.76 13.62
CA GLU A 401 21.01 10.09 13.94
C GLU A 401 21.86 10.30 12.67
N GLY A 402 21.52 9.60 11.58
CA GLY A 402 22.24 9.68 10.31
C GLY A 402 21.90 10.88 9.44
N LEU A 403 20.90 11.69 9.81
CA LEU A 403 20.61 12.92 9.09
C LEU A 403 21.65 14.02 9.32
N SER A 404 22.30 14.00 10.48
CA SER A 404 23.38 14.96 10.78
C SER A 404 24.68 14.48 10.13
N HIS A 405 25.44 15.41 9.54
CA HIS A 405 26.71 15.11 8.84
C HIS A 405 27.82 16.03 9.36
N ASP A 406 28.99 15.47 9.67
CA ASP A 406 30.16 16.22 10.15
C ASP A 406 29.89 17.20 11.31
N GLY A 407 28.99 16.82 12.23
CA GLY A 407 28.58 17.66 13.36
C GLY A 407 27.59 18.77 13.02
N HIS A 408 27.17 18.89 11.76
CA HIS A 408 26.14 19.82 11.32
C HIS A 408 24.77 19.13 11.28
N LEU A 409 23.77 19.81 11.84
CA LEU A 409 22.38 19.38 11.78
C LEU A 409 21.83 19.52 10.35
N HIS A 410 20.99 18.58 9.96
CA HIS A 410 20.19 18.69 8.75
C HIS A 410 19.29 19.95 8.81
N PRO A 411 19.03 20.68 7.70
CA PRO A 411 18.18 21.87 7.72
C PRO A 411 16.83 21.65 8.42
N VAL A 412 16.20 20.50 8.19
CA VAL A 412 14.97 20.09 8.90
C VAL A 412 15.18 20.00 10.41
N GLN A 413 16.28 19.42 10.89
CA GLN A 413 16.57 19.34 12.33
C GLN A 413 16.74 20.75 12.92
N THR A 414 17.48 21.63 12.23
CA THR A 414 17.70 23.03 12.63
C THR A 414 16.37 23.78 12.74
N GLU A 415 15.51 23.69 11.73
CA GLU A 415 14.24 24.41 11.71
C GLU A 415 13.21 23.85 12.71
N PHE A 416 13.25 22.55 12.99
CA PHE A 416 12.41 21.99 14.06
C PHE A 416 12.78 22.55 15.44
N ILE A 417 14.07 22.79 15.68
CA ILE A 417 14.54 23.44 16.91
C ILE A 417 14.14 24.92 16.92
N ALA A 418 14.47 25.67 15.85
CA ALA A 418 14.21 27.10 15.76
C ALA A 418 12.71 27.45 15.85
N SER A 419 11.85 26.64 15.22
CA SER A 419 10.39 26.84 15.21
C SER A 419 9.69 26.27 16.45
N GLY A 420 10.41 25.58 17.35
CA GLY A 420 9.84 24.93 18.52
C GLY A 420 8.91 23.75 18.17
N ALA A 421 9.19 23.04 17.07
CA ALA A 421 8.35 21.96 16.52
C ALA A 421 8.50 20.60 17.25
N VAL A 422 8.97 20.60 18.51
CA VAL A 422 9.36 19.38 19.23
C VAL A 422 8.23 18.86 20.14
N GLN A 423 7.34 19.71 20.65
CA GLN A 423 6.23 19.29 21.54
C GLN A 423 6.72 18.42 22.73
N CYS A 424 6.22 17.19 22.91
CA CYS A 424 6.74 16.22 23.89
C CYS A 424 8.01 15.48 23.41
N GLY A 425 8.38 15.62 22.15
CA GLY A 425 9.61 15.07 21.55
C GLY A 425 9.51 13.62 21.06
N TYR A 426 8.49 12.86 21.45
CA TYR A 426 8.49 11.40 21.20
C TYR A 426 8.35 11.04 19.72
N CYS A 427 7.40 11.64 19.01
CA CYS A 427 7.17 11.37 17.59
C CYS A 427 8.07 12.22 16.66
N THR A 428 8.81 13.18 17.22
CA THR A 428 9.62 14.14 16.46
C THR A 428 10.61 13.48 15.50
N PRO A 429 11.35 12.41 15.87
CA PRO A 429 12.22 11.71 14.93
C PRO A 429 11.49 11.29 13.66
N GLY A 430 10.29 10.73 13.80
CA GLY A 430 9.47 10.32 12.66
C GLY A 430 9.08 11.48 11.74
N PHE A 431 8.69 12.62 12.30
CA PHE A 431 8.35 13.82 11.51
C PHE A 431 9.57 14.36 10.77
N VAL A 432 10.72 14.43 11.44
CA VAL A 432 11.97 14.91 10.84
C VAL A 432 12.41 14.01 9.70
N MET A 433 12.34 12.68 9.87
CA MET A 433 12.66 11.72 8.80
C MET A 433 11.71 11.88 7.60
N SER A 434 10.40 11.96 7.83
CA SER A 434 9.42 12.16 6.75
C SER A 434 9.65 13.49 6.02
N ALA A 435 9.95 14.56 6.75
CA ALA A 435 10.24 15.87 6.19
C ALA A 435 11.55 15.90 5.39
N ALA A 436 12.62 15.29 5.90
CA ALA A 436 13.88 15.20 5.18
C ALA A 436 13.71 14.46 3.85
N LYS A 437 13.01 13.32 3.85
CA LYS A 437 12.73 12.57 2.61
C LYS A 437 11.84 13.35 1.64
N LEU A 438 10.84 14.08 2.15
CA LEU A 438 10.03 14.96 1.30
C LEU A 438 10.91 15.99 0.59
N LEU A 439 11.82 16.66 1.29
CA LEU A 439 12.65 17.71 0.69
C LEU A 439 13.70 17.15 -0.28
N GLU A 440 14.13 15.90 -0.11
CA GLU A 440 14.93 15.21 -1.13
C GLU A 440 14.12 14.89 -2.39
N GLU A 441 12.84 14.51 -2.26
CA GLU A 441 11.96 14.14 -3.37
C GLU A 441 11.37 15.37 -4.09
N CYS A 442 10.99 16.39 -3.32
CA CYS A 442 10.35 17.63 -3.75
C CYS A 442 10.95 18.81 -2.96
N PRO A 443 11.97 19.50 -3.51
CA PRO A 443 12.67 20.58 -2.81
C PRO A 443 11.79 21.80 -2.46
N HIS A 444 10.71 22.02 -3.22
CA HIS A 444 9.80 23.15 -3.04
C HIS A 444 8.35 22.68 -2.89
N PRO A 445 8.01 21.99 -1.78
CA PRO A 445 6.70 21.38 -1.61
C PRO A 445 5.64 22.45 -1.32
N THR A 446 4.45 22.23 -1.87
CA THR A 446 3.24 22.97 -1.53
C THR A 446 2.75 22.65 -0.12
N PRO A 447 1.87 23.47 0.48
CA PRO A 447 1.28 23.17 1.78
C PRO A 447 0.55 21.83 1.87
N ASP A 448 -0.05 21.35 0.77
CA ASP A 448 -0.72 20.06 0.75
C ASP A 448 0.26 18.89 0.67
N GLU A 449 1.38 19.04 -0.05
CA GLU A 449 2.45 18.05 -0.08
C GLU A 449 3.16 17.93 1.27
N LEU A 450 3.37 19.06 1.97
CA LEU A 450 3.86 19.09 3.35
C LEU A 450 2.95 18.28 4.28
N ARG A 451 1.62 18.48 4.20
CA ARG A 451 0.64 17.70 4.98
C ARG A 451 0.67 16.23 4.60
N GLN A 452 0.75 15.94 3.29
CA GLN A 452 0.74 14.57 2.77
C GLN A 452 1.94 13.75 3.28
N ALA A 453 3.13 14.33 3.30
CA ALA A 453 4.35 13.69 3.79
C ALA A 453 4.24 13.21 5.24
N ILE A 454 3.55 13.96 6.09
CA ILE A 454 3.43 13.63 7.52
C ILE A 454 2.15 12.89 7.87
N THR A 455 1.37 12.44 6.87
CA THR A 455 0.14 11.65 7.12
C THR A 455 0.39 10.34 7.85
N GLY A 456 1.61 9.79 7.75
CA GLY A 456 2.05 8.61 8.50
C GLY A 456 2.50 8.89 9.92
N ASN A 457 2.53 10.15 10.34
CA ASN A 457 3.03 10.58 11.65
C ASN A 457 1.88 11.07 12.54
N LEU A 458 1.27 10.14 13.29
CA LEU A 458 0.18 10.47 14.21
C LEU A 458 0.74 10.82 15.59
N CYS A 459 0.52 12.07 16.01
CA CYS A 459 0.97 12.59 17.29
C CYS A 459 -0.21 12.82 18.25
N ARG A 460 -0.08 12.30 19.48
CA ARG A 460 -1.05 12.54 20.56
C ARG A 460 -1.11 14.00 21.02
N CYS A 461 -0.04 14.77 20.82
CA CYS A 461 0.02 16.20 21.18
C CYS A 461 -0.68 17.13 20.18
N THR A 462 -1.10 16.62 19.01
CA THR A 462 -1.94 17.28 17.97
C THR A 462 -1.49 18.64 17.41
N GLY A 463 -0.42 19.27 17.90
CA GLY A 463 0.09 20.54 17.35
C GLY A 463 0.98 20.38 16.11
N TYR A 464 0.36 20.22 14.94
CA TYR A 464 1.06 20.06 13.66
C TYR A 464 1.52 21.38 13.02
N TYR A 465 0.98 22.53 13.45
CA TYR A 465 1.26 23.82 12.81
C TYR A 465 2.75 24.20 12.84
N LYS A 466 3.40 24.04 14.00
CA LYS A 466 4.85 24.31 14.13
C LYS A 466 5.71 23.32 13.36
N ILE A 467 5.25 22.08 13.21
CA ILE A 467 5.92 21.06 12.39
C ILE A 467 5.87 21.48 10.92
N LEU A 468 4.68 21.84 10.41
CA LEU A 468 4.51 22.30 9.03
C LEU A 468 5.28 23.61 8.75
N GLU A 469 5.32 24.54 9.71
CA GLU A 469 6.12 25.77 9.64
C GLU A 469 7.62 25.45 9.53
N ALA A 470 8.14 24.57 10.40
CA ALA A 470 9.54 24.15 10.37
C ALA A 470 9.91 23.49 9.03
N MET A 471 9.04 22.61 8.51
CA MET A 471 9.24 21.98 7.21
C MET A 471 9.26 23.00 6.07
N ALA A 472 8.35 23.98 6.10
CA ALA A 472 8.30 25.04 5.08
C ALA A 472 9.50 25.97 5.15
N HIS A 473 10.06 26.23 6.34
CA HIS A 473 11.30 26.99 6.49
C HIS A 473 12.51 26.21 6.00
N ALA A 474 12.57 24.90 6.26
CA ALA A 474 13.66 24.04 5.80
C ALA A 474 13.71 23.87 4.27
N ALA A 475 12.63 24.20 3.56
CA ALA A 475 12.52 24.17 2.10
C ALA A 475 13.00 25.47 1.40
N LYS A 476 13.42 26.48 2.18
CA LYS A 476 13.98 27.75 1.68
C LYS A 476 15.50 27.67 1.71
#